data_AF-A0A8H2VD76-F1
#
_entry.id   AF-A0A8H2VD76-F1
#
_cell.length_a   1.000
_cell.length_b   1.000
_cell.length_c   1.000
_cell.angle_alpha   90.00
_cell.angle_beta   90.00
_cell.angle_gamma   90.00
#
_symmetry.space_group_name_H-M   'P 1'
#
loop_
_entity.id
_entity.type
_entity.pdbx_description
1 polymer ?
#
loop_
_entity_poly.entity_id
_entity_poly.type
_entity_poly.pdbx_seq_one_letter_code
_entity_poly.pdbx_strand_id
1 'polypeptide(L)'
;MTSQSVTNMSGMKDISPEEMAVMNQIAELSKQYGSDVGISTVNPDQLLKLATALYKHGIASNDLLAGGDDDEDDDDDEDEEEEDDDDDEDDNEDQEEDEVRQNEERQEGAPMDEKFYQFGHDEEEDLLEEEDAYAADNNEEDAFGFEQFIIGSPFENSLNLLDVIIKSPKNDILTSLLLSDVYDLAGNNHLELENFDEAIPSYEKALRLLEEHYKDDNTHEDITEGLLKLCEALKWAQDTDNYEKYLKKTIKLIETRVDKRKSKDIEKDKETLQELKDDLDDIKESQMDIRQKHPEFDSILKRALGQLLSPDEISAEAGSAINDLSSMIKKKKPKHK
;
A
#
# COMPACT_ATOMS: atom_id res chain seq x y z
N MET A 1 -41.50 -5.53 -7.72
CA MET A 1 -40.09 -5.80 -7.44
C MET A 1 -39.30 -5.26 -8.62
N THR A 2 -38.97 -3.99 -8.56
CA THR A 2 -38.23 -3.27 -9.60
C THR A 2 -36.80 -3.13 -9.09
N SER A 3 -35.86 -3.80 -9.77
CA SER A 3 -34.44 -3.57 -9.58
C SER A 3 -34.13 -2.16 -10.06
N GLN A 4 -34.01 -1.19 -9.16
CA GLN A 4 -33.44 0.12 -9.49
C GLN A 4 -31.93 -0.09 -9.56
N SER A 5 -31.45 -0.29 -10.79
CA SER A 5 -30.04 -0.09 -11.14
C SER A 5 -29.65 1.33 -10.73
N VAL A 6 -28.42 1.50 -10.22
CA VAL A 6 -27.83 2.83 -9.98
C VAL A 6 -27.69 3.51 -11.35
N THR A 7 -28.76 4.18 -11.78
CA THR A 7 -28.82 4.83 -13.09
C THR A 7 -28.64 6.32 -12.85
N ASN A 8 -27.48 6.83 -13.25
CA ASN A 8 -27.14 8.24 -13.40
C ASN A 8 -27.32 9.12 -12.16
N MET A 9 -26.35 9.05 -11.23
CA MET A 9 -26.00 10.23 -10.44
C MET A 9 -25.35 11.25 -11.37
N SER A 10 -26.09 12.31 -11.71
CA SER A 10 -25.65 13.38 -12.60
C SER A 10 -24.41 14.08 -12.02
N GLY A 11 -23.25 13.87 -12.66
CA GLY A 11 -21.99 14.56 -12.33
C GLY A 11 -20.79 13.66 -12.01
N MET A 12 -20.95 12.34 -11.97
CA MET A 12 -19.81 11.41 -11.85
C MET A 12 -19.16 11.19 -13.22
N LYS A 13 -17.82 11.14 -13.24
CA LYS A 13 -16.97 10.76 -14.39
C LYS A 13 -17.43 9.43 -14.99
N ASP A 14 -16.93 9.06 -16.17
CA ASP A 14 -17.16 7.76 -16.78
C ASP A 14 -16.74 6.63 -15.81
N ILE A 15 -17.71 6.10 -15.06
CA ILE A 15 -17.54 5.01 -14.09
C ILE A 15 -17.28 3.72 -14.88
N SER A 16 -16.22 2.99 -14.52
CA SER A 16 -15.92 1.72 -15.20
C SER A 16 -17.01 0.67 -14.93
N PRO A 17 -17.20 -0.33 -15.83
CA PRO A 17 -18.14 -1.41 -15.59
C PRO A 17 -17.89 -2.15 -14.25
N GLU A 18 -16.63 -2.27 -13.85
CA GLU A 18 -16.23 -2.89 -12.60
C GLU A 18 -16.65 -2.07 -11.38
N GLU A 19 -16.38 -0.76 -11.41
CA GLU A 19 -16.75 0.15 -10.33
C GLU A 19 -18.29 0.19 -10.16
N MET A 20 -19.03 0.16 -11.28
CA MET A 20 -20.50 0.08 -11.26
C MET A 20 -21.01 -1.23 -10.66
N ALA A 21 -20.35 -2.37 -10.94
CA ALA A 21 -20.71 -3.66 -10.36
C ALA A 21 -20.53 -3.65 -8.83
N VAL A 22 -19.43 -3.08 -8.34
CA VAL A 22 -19.18 -2.96 -6.90
C VAL A 22 -20.18 -2.00 -6.23
N MET A 23 -20.50 -0.87 -6.85
CA MET A 23 -21.53 0.05 -6.34
C MET A 23 -22.90 -0.61 -6.22
N ASN A 24 -23.31 -1.41 -7.22
CA ASN A 24 -24.55 -2.17 -7.15
C ASN A 24 -24.54 -3.19 -5.98
N GLN A 25 -23.40 -3.83 -5.73
CA GLN A 25 -23.24 -4.73 -4.58
C GLN A 25 -23.38 -3.98 -3.25
N ILE A 26 -22.76 -2.81 -3.10
CA ILE A 26 -22.91 -1.97 -1.89
C ILE A 26 -24.37 -1.52 -1.74
N ALA A 27 -25.06 -1.16 -2.82
CA ALA A 27 -26.47 -0.79 -2.82
C ALA A 27 -27.39 -1.94 -2.38
N GLU A 28 -27.12 -3.17 -2.83
CA GLU A 28 -27.87 -4.35 -2.40
C GLU A 28 -27.59 -4.69 -0.93
N LEU A 29 -26.33 -4.66 -0.53
CA LEU A 29 -25.94 -4.93 0.84
C LEU A 29 -26.55 -3.88 1.78
N SER A 30 -26.37 -2.58 1.51
CA SER A 30 -26.91 -1.45 2.31
C SER A 30 -28.44 -1.52 2.54
N LYS A 31 -29.22 -1.99 1.56
CA LYS A 31 -30.67 -2.21 1.72
C LYS A 31 -31.01 -3.23 2.81
N GLN A 32 -30.13 -4.21 3.05
CA GLN A 32 -30.30 -5.18 4.14
C GLN A 32 -30.05 -4.52 5.52
N TYR A 33 -29.41 -3.35 5.58
CA TYR A 33 -29.16 -2.58 6.81
C TYR A 33 -30.20 -1.50 7.07
N GLY A 34 -30.77 -0.90 6.01
CA GLY A 34 -31.72 0.22 6.11
C GLY A 34 -33.13 -0.12 6.60
N SER A 35 -33.41 -1.37 6.98
CA SER A 35 -34.71 -1.79 7.52
C SER A 35 -34.60 -2.17 9.02
N ASP A 36 -34.89 -1.20 9.87
CA ASP A 36 -35.37 -1.34 11.27
C ASP A 36 -34.44 -1.91 12.36
N VAL A 37 -33.16 -2.19 12.11
CA VAL A 37 -32.29 -2.71 13.20
C VAL A 37 -30.96 -1.98 13.24
N GLY A 38 -30.75 -1.17 14.28
CA GLY A 38 -29.52 -0.38 14.44
C GLY A 38 -28.26 -1.22 14.28
N ILE A 39 -27.23 -0.65 13.65
CA ILE A 39 -25.99 -1.31 13.16
C ILE A 39 -25.40 -2.36 14.12
N SER A 40 -25.48 -2.14 15.44
CA SER A 40 -25.04 -3.09 16.50
C SER A 40 -25.78 -4.44 16.57
N THR A 41 -26.93 -4.56 15.93
CA THR A 41 -27.78 -5.76 15.95
C THR A 41 -27.56 -6.66 14.74
N VAL A 42 -26.93 -6.12 13.69
CA VAL A 42 -26.72 -6.76 12.40
C VAL A 42 -25.72 -7.92 12.51
N ASN A 43 -25.86 -8.91 11.64
CA ASN A 43 -24.95 -10.05 11.59
C ASN A 43 -23.54 -9.55 11.19
N PRO A 44 -22.50 -9.82 12.00
CA PRO A 44 -21.11 -9.50 11.67
C PRO A 44 -20.64 -9.98 10.29
N ASP A 45 -21.11 -11.13 9.81
CA ASP A 45 -20.77 -11.63 8.47
C ASP A 45 -21.27 -10.71 7.36
N GLN A 46 -22.45 -10.11 7.53
CA GLN A 46 -22.98 -9.15 6.57
C GLN A 46 -22.15 -7.88 6.60
N LEU A 47 -21.89 -7.34 7.80
CA LEU A 47 -21.10 -6.12 7.97
C LEU A 47 -19.71 -6.27 7.34
N LEU A 48 -19.07 -7.43 7.52
CA LEU A 48 -17.79 -7.73 6.88
C LEU A 48 -17.92 -7.69 5.35
N LYS A 49 -18.96 -8.32 4.76
CA LYS A 49 -19.18 -8.26 3.29
C LYS A 49 -19.37 -6.84 2.77
N LEU A 50 -20.08 -6.00 3.51
CA LEU A 50 -20.25 -4.58 3.13
C LEU A 50 -18.93 -3.84 3.23
N ALA A 51 -18.16 -4.03 4.31
CA ALA A 51 -16.83 -3.47 4.46
C ALA A 51 -15.87 -3.93 3.34
N THR A 52 -15.92 -5.20 2.94
CA THR A 52 -15.15 -5.73 1.81
C THR A 52 -15.55 -5.08 0.49
N ALA A 53 -16.85 -4.90 0.24
CA ALA A 53 -17.32 -4.23 -0.97
C ALA A 53 -16.87 -2.76 -1.02
N LEU A 54 -16.88 -2.06 0.13
CA LEU A 54 -16.36 -0.71 0.25
C LEU A 54 -14.85 -0.62 0.00
N TYR A 55 -14.07 -1.55 0.54
CA TYR A 55 -12.64 -1.64 0.26
C TYR A 55 -12.39 -1.82 -1.24
N LYS A 56 -13.09 -2.75 -1.90
CA LYS A 56 -12.99 -2.97 -3.35
C LYS A 56 -13.38 -1.73 -4.16
N HIS A 57 -14.41 -1.01 -3.73
CA HIS A 57 -14.77 0.26 -4.36
C HIS A 57 -13.66 1.30 -4.20
N GLY A 58 -13.05 1.39 -3.01
CA GLY A 58 -11.87 2.22 -2.78
C GLY A 58 -10.75 1.93 -3.77
N ILE A 59 -10.39 0.66 -3.95
CA ILE A 59 -9.37 0.23 -4.94
C ILE A 59 -9.78 0.63 -6.36
N ALA A 60 -11.00 0.30 -6.79
CA ALA A 60 -11.48 0.57 -8.15
C ALA A 60 -11.62 2.07 -8.47
N SER A 61 -11.94 2.88 -7.46
CA SER A 61 -12.09 4.34 -7.61
C SER A 61 -10.77 5.11 -7.50
N ASN A 62 -9.70 4.46 -7.02
CA ASN A 62 -8.39 5.09 -6.89
C ASN A 62 -7.63 5.00 -8.21
N ASP A 63 -7.85 6.01 -9.07
CA ASP A 63 -7.18 6.24 -10.36
C ASP A 63 -5.63 6.22 -10.29
N LEU A 64 -5.06 6.36 -9.08
CA LEU A 64 -3.61 6.32 -8.86
C LEU A 64 -3.03 4.89 -8.84
N LEU A 65 -3.87 3.87 -8.60
CA LEU A 65 -3.48 2.46 -8.50
C LEU A 65 -4.13 1.57 -9.57
N ALA A 66 -5.20 2.03 -10.21
CA ALA A 66 -5.68 1.46 -11.46
C ALA A 66 -4.70 1.84 -12.59
N GLY A 67 -3.50 1.26 -12.53
CA GLY A 67 -2.63 1.19 -13.70
C GLY A 67 -3.47 0.70 -14.87
N GLY A 68 -3.49 1.47 -15.95
CA GLY A 68 -4.12 1.07 -17.19
C GLY A 68 -3.40 -0.13 -17.78
N ASP A 69 -3.70 -1.31 -17.24
CA ASP A 69 -3.51 -2.59 -17.90
C ASP A 69 -4.78 -2.84 -18.71
N ASP A 70 -4.96 -2.04 -19.77
CA ASP A 70 -5.71 -2.48 -20.96
C ASP A 70 -4.80 -3.46 -21.72
N ASP A 71 -4.44 -4.59 -21.09
CA ASP A 71 -4.01 -5.79 -21.80
C ASP A 71 -5.30 -6.53 -22.24
N GLU A 72 -5.97 -5.95 -23.24
CA GLU A 72 -6.84 -6.73 -24.13
C GLU A 72 -5.92 -7.56 -25.04
N ASP A 73 -5.40 -8.66 -24.50
CA ASP A 73 -5.01 -9.82 -25.31
C ASP A 73 -6.28 -10.43 -25.89
N ASP A 74 -6.69 -9.89 -27.03
CA ASP A 74 -7.71 -10.46 -27.91
C ASP A 74 -7.13 -11.75 -28.52
N ASP A 75 -7.43 -12.87 -27.87
CA ASP A 75 -7.39 -14.21 -28.44
C ASP A 75 -8.28 -14.25 -29.70
N ASP A 76 -7.68 -14.20 -30.89
CA ASP A 76 -8.30 -14.71 -32.11
C ASP A 76 -7.38 -15.78 -32.73
N ASP A 77 -7.65 -17.01 -32.32
CA ASP A 77 -7.24 -18.25 -32.96
C ASP A 77 -7.83 -18.35 -34.39
N GLU A 78 -7.00 -18.33 -35.43
CA GLU A 78 -7.24 -19.18 -36.60
C GLU A 78 -5.92 -19.79 -37.12
N ASP A 79 -5.87 -21.12 -37.03
CA ASP A 79 -4.88 -22.04 -37.59
C ASP A 79 -4.56 -21.78 -39.08
N GLU A 80 -3.30 -21.92 -39.50
CA GLU A 80 -2.92 -22.68 -40.70
C GLU A 80 -1.39 -22.92 -40.81
N GLU A 81 -1.03 -24.17 -40.55
CA GLU A 81 -0.02 -25.04 -41.22
C GLU A 81 1.26 -24.49 -41.91
N GLU A 82 2.38 -25.04 -41.40
CA GLU A 82 3.49 -25.71 -42.12
C GLU A 82 4.73 -24.96 -42.67
N GLU A 83 5.84 -25.73 -42.53
CA GLU A 83 7.16 -25.76 -43.21
C GLU A 83 8.33 -24.89 -42.69
N ASP A 84 9.26 -25.59 -42.02
CA ASP A 84 10.69 -25.75 -42.33
C ASP A 84 11.41 -24.66 -43.16
N ASP A 85 12.47 -24.06 -42.62
CA ASP A 85 13.88 -24.38 -42.95
C ASP A 85 14.85 -23.25 -42.52
N ASP A 86 15.96 -23.72 -41.96
CA ASP A 86 17.36 -23.28 -42.09
C ASP A 86 17.86 -21.87 -41.68
N ASP A 87 18.89 -21.94 -40.81
CA ASP A 87 20.21 -21.28 -40.89
C ASP A 87 20.31 -19.87 -41.51
N ASP A 88 20.81 -18.90 -40.73
CA ASP A 88 22.21 -18.47 -40.92
C ASP A 88 22.67 -17.41 -39.90
N GLU A 89 23.98 -17.45 -39.75
CA GLU A 89 24.90 -16.81 -38.82
C GLU A 89 24.99 -15.27 -38.88
N ASP A 90 25.74 -14.73 -37.89
CA ASP A 90 26.63 -13.56 -38.01
C ASP A 90 25.99 -12.15 -38.08
N ASP A 91 26.57 -11.08 -37.54
CA ASP A 91 27.81 -10.85 -36.80
C ASP A 91 27.62 -9.49 -36.09
N ASN A 92 28.54 -9.21 -35.17
CA ASN A 92 28.81 -7.93 -34.53
C ASN A 92 28.73 -6.71 -35.48
N GLU A 93 28.35 -5.55 -34.93
CA GLU A 93 29.23 -4.37 -35.03
C GLU A 93 28.88 -3.32 -33.96
N ASP A 94 29.86 -3.10 -33.09
CA ASP A 94 30.04 -1.90 -32.28
C ASP A 94 29.98 -0.64 -33.14
N GLN A 95 29.38 0.43 -32.60
CA GLN A 95 29.84 1.78 -32.87
C GLN A 95 29.48 2.72 -31.72
N GLU A 96 30.49 3.03 -30.92
CA GLU A 96 30.60 4.27 -30.16
C GLU A 96 30.48 5.47 -31.12
N GLU A 97 29.83 6.55 -30.70
CA GLU A 97 30.41 7.89 -30.90
C GLU A 97 29.82 8.95 -29.97
N ASP A 98 30.75 9.81 -29.57
CA ASP A 98 30.77 10.79 -28.50
C ASP A 98 30.09 12.14 -28.83
N GLU A 99 29.79 12.86 -27.74
CA GLU A 99 29.82 14.33 -27.56
C GLU A 99 29.10 15.28 -28.55
N VAL A 100 28.34 16.25 -28.00
CA VAL A 100 28.77 17.68 -27.93
C VAL A 100 27.69 18.56 -27.28
N ARG A 101 28.18 19.47 -26.43
CA ARG A 101 27.53 20.55 -25.68
C ARG A 101 26.97 21.67 -26.58
N GLN A 102 25.91 22.34 -26.11
CA GLN A 102 25.68 23.82 -26.14
C GLN A 102 24.39 24.12 -25.34
N ASN A 103 24.42 24.73 -24.14
CA ASN A 103 24.61 26.16 -23.82
C ASN A 103 23.43 27.04 -24.29
N GLU A 104 22.62 27.56 -23.37
CA GLU A 104 22.35 29.01 -23.20
C GLU A 104 21.37 29.33 -22.06
N GLU A 105 21.72 30.38 -21.32
CA GLU A 105 21.02 30.98 -20.18
C GLU A 105 19.88 31.95 -20.58
N ARG A 106 19.15 32.42 -19.55
CA ARG A 106 18.35 33.68 -19.44
C ARG A 106 16.91 33.58 -19.99
N GLN A 107 15.86 34.16 -19.38
CA GLN A 107 15.81 35.38 -18.57
C GLN A 107 14.45 35.53 -17.82
N GLU A 108 14.55 36.01 -16.58
CA GLU A 108 13.75 37.03 -15.88
C GLU A 108 12.26 37.27 -16.24
N GLY A 109 11.40 37.01 -15.24
CA GLY A 109 10.59 38.01 -14.54
C GLY A 109 9.79 39.07 -15.34
N ALA A 110 8.46 38.96 -15.27
CA ALA A 110 7.57 40.11 -15.44
C ALA A 110 6.44 40.10 -14.37
N PRO A 111 5.96 41.28 -13.95
CA PRO A 111 5.22 41.48 -12.70
C PRO A 111 3.69 41.44 -12.87
N MET A 112 3.00 40.96 -11.83
CA MET A 112 1.54 41.03 -11.70
C MET A 112 1.10 42.46 -11.36
N ASP A 113 0.15 42.97 -12.13
CA ASP A 113 -0.41 44.32 -12.00
C ASP A 113 -1.61 44.29 -11.05
N GLU A 114 -1.46 44.98 -9.92
CA GLU A 114 -2.44 45.15 -8.86
C GLU A 114 -3.18 46.46 -9.12
N LYS A 115 -4.43 46.41 -9.60
CA LYS A 115 -5.51 47.39 -9.35
C LYS A 115 -6.76 47.14 -10.20
N PHE A 116 -7.90 47.52 -9.59
CA PHE A 116 -9.25 47.68 -10.15
C PHE A 116 -10.15 46.44 -10.11
N TYR A 117 -11.00 46.33 -9.08
CA TYR A 117 -12.45 46.56 -9.18
C TYR A 117 -13.04 46.74 -7.77
N GLN A 118 -13.34 48.00 -7.41
CA GLN A 118 -14.24 48.41 -6.34
C GLN A 118 -15.40 49.18 -7.01
N PHE A 119 -16.59 48.61 -6.98
CA PHE A 119 -17.93 49.24 -7.06
C PHE A 119 -18.88 48.11 -6.60
N GLY A 120 -19.69 48.17 -5.54
CA GLY A 120 -20.33 49.30 -4.89
C GLY A 120 -21.65 49.62 -5.57
N HIS A 121 -22.71 48.85 -5.30
CA HIS A 121 -24.07 49.40 -5.17
C HIS A 121 -25.07 48.43 -4.54
N ASP A 122 -25.81 48.98 -3.59
CA ASP A 122 -26.97 48.45 -2.88
C ASP A 122 -28.14 48.07 -3.80
N GLU A 123 -28.88 47.01 -3.44
CA GLU A 123 -30.35 46.94 -3.59
C GLU A 123 -30.90 45.87 -2.61
N GLU A 124 -31.53 46.37 -1.54
CA GLU A 124 -32.42 45.63 -0.63
C GLU A 124 -33.81 45.45 -1.30
N GLU A 125 -34.64 44.59 -0.68
CA GLU A 125 -36.07 44.29 -0.98
C GLU A 125 -36.25 43.22 -2.08
N ASP A 126 -36.72 41.99 -1.81
CA ASP A 126 -38.04 41.68 -1.25
C ASP A 126 -38.04 40.41 -0.38
N LEU A 127 -38.48 40.58 0.87
CA LEU A 127 -38.89 39.54 1.81
C LEU A 127 -40.43 39.45 1.73
N LEU A 128 -40.95 38.45 1.02
CA LEU A 128 -42.37 38.07 1.08
C LEU A 128 -42.49 36.55 1.25
N GLU A 129 -42.58 36.17 2.53
CA GLU A 129 -43.61 35.31 3.10
C GLU A 129 -44.54 34.58 2.10
N GLU A 130 -44.26 33.30 1.84
CA GLU A 130 -45.25 32.33 1.35
C GLU A 130 -45.11 31.03 2.15
N GLU A 131 -45.70 31.06 3.35
CA GLU A 131 -46.01 29.91 4.18
C GLU A 131 -47.39 29.39 3.70
N ASP A 132 -47.41 28.26 2.98
CA ASP A 132 -48.36 27.15 3.23
C ASP A 132 -48.26 25.99 2.22
N ALA A 133 -48.17 24.79 2.79
CA ALA A 133 -48.80 23.55 2.31
C ALA A 133 -48.22 22.79 1.10
N TYR A 134 -47.15 22.04 1.33
CA TYR A 134 -47.09 20.61 0.93
C TYR A 134 -46.50 19.76 2.06
N ALA A 135 -47.35 19.45 3.04
CA ALA A 135 -47.16 18.32 3.94
C ALA A 135 -47.57 17.03 3.19
N ALA A 136 -46.58 16.34 2.62
CA ALA A 136 -46.57 14.94 2.20
C ALA A 136 -45.19 14.71 1.58
N ASP A 137 -44.18 14.26 2.31
CA ASP A 137 -43.94 12.83 2.50
C ASP A 137 -42.98 12.62 3.69
N ASN A 138 -43.50 12.69 4.92
CA ASN A 138 -42.75 12.28 6.10
C ASN A 138 -42.80 10.76 6.21
N ASN A 139 -41.88 10.10 5.49
CA ASN A 139 -41.46 8.72 5.73
C ASN A 139 -39.96 8.54 5.38
N GLU A 140 -39.16 9.60 5.54
CA GLU A 140 -37.69 9.63 5.37
C GLU A 140 -36.97 9.70 6.74
N GLU A 141 -37.59 9.19 7.80
CA GLU A 141 -36.93 9.08 9.11
C GLU A 141 -35.93 7.90 9.10
N ASP A 142 -34.64 8.25 9.14
CA ASP A 142 -33.53 7.48 9.70
C ASP A 142 -33.15 6.12 9.07
N ALA A 143 -33.53 5.87 7.82
CA ALA A 143 -32.84 4.82 7.05
C ALA A 143 -31.45 5.33 6.66
N PHE A 144 -30.38 4.74 7.20
CA PHE A 144 -29.02 4.93 6.70
C PHE A 144 -29.00 4.60 5.19
N GLY A 145 -29.07 5.65 4.36
CA GLY A 145 -29.09 5.52 2.91
C GLY A 145 -27.78 4.93 2.39
N PHE A 146 -27.87 4.18 1.30
CA PHE A 146 -26.72 3.69 0.52
C PHE A 146 -25.66 4.78 0.30
N GLU A 147 -26.15 6.00 0.06
CA GLU A 147 -25.38 7.20 -0.23
C GLU A 147 -24.39 7.52 0.89
N GLN A 148 -24.71 7.24 2.16
CA GLN A 148 -23.81 7.53 3.28
C GLN A 148 -22.56 6.64 3.29
N PHE A 149 -22.61 5.46 2.69
CA PHE A 149 -21.46 4.56 2.63
C PHE A 149 -20.50 4.89 1.49
N ILE A 150 -20.98 5.56 0.45
CA ILE A 150 -20.18 5.94 -0.72
C ILE A 150 -19.70 7.39 -0.68
N ILE A 151 -20.31 8.24 0.17
CA ILE A 151 -19.83 9.60 0.41
C ILE A 151 -18.59 9.55 1.31
N GLY A 152 -17.52 10.24 0.89
CA GLY A 152 -16.26 10.30 1.63
C GLY A 152 -15.26 9.24 1.16
N SER A 153 -14.36 8.82 2.06
CA SER A 153 -13.38 7.77 1.77
C SER A 153 -14.02 6.39 1.92
N PRO A 154 -14.07 5.54 0.87
CA PRO A 154 -14.57 4.18 0.97
C PRO A 154 -13.79 3.35 2.00
N PHE A 155 -12.48 3.62 2.15
CA PHE A 155 -11.63 2.94 3.13
C PHE A 155 -11.99 3.33 4.57
N GLU A 156 -12.22 4.61 4.86
CA GLU A 156 -12.67 5.04 6.19
C GLU A 156 -14.06 4.51 6.52
N ASN A 157 -14.96 4.47 5.54
CA ASN A 157 -16.29 3.90 5.70
C ASN A 157 -16.23 2.39 5.97
N SER A 158 -15.33 1.67 5.31
CA SER A 158 -15.03 0.26 5.60
C SER A 158 -14.52 0.09 7.03
N LEU A 159 -13.53 0.88 7.46
CA LEU A 159 -12.98 0.85 8.83
C LEU A 159 -14.04 1.11 9.90
N ASN A 160 -14.96 2.05 9.67
CA ASN A 160 -16.07 2.33 10.59
C ASN A 160 -16.95 1.09 10.80
N LEU A 161 -17.22 0.32 9.74
CA LEU A 161 -17.98 -0.94 9.85
C LEU A 161 -17.20 -2.03 10.57
N LEU A 162 -15.90 -2.15 10.29
CA LEU A 162 -15.04 -3.14 10.96
C LEU A 162 -14.90 -2.85 12.46
N ASP A 163 -14.79 -1.58 12.84
CA ASP A 163 -14.72 -1.14 14.23
C ASP A 163 -16.00 -1.50 15.01
N VAL A 164 -17.18 -1.40 14.37
CA VAL A 164 -18.45 -1.90 14.94
C VAL A 164 -18.36 -3.39 15.23
N ILE A 165 -17.83 -4.20 14.30
CA ILE A 165 -17.69 -5.65 14.49
C ILE A 165 -16.75 -5.94 15.65
N ILE A 166 -15.59 -5.30 15.68
CA ILE A 166 -14.54 -5.49 16.70
C ILE A 166 -15.05 -5.11 18.10
N LYS A 167 -15.76 -3.97 18.21
CA LYS A 167 -16.28 -3.45 19.49
C LYS A 167 -17.59 -4.10 19.92
N SER A 168 -18.20 -4.92 19.06
CA SER A 168 -19.47 -5.58 19.37
C SER A 168 -19.32 -6.45 20.61
N PRO A 169 -20.26 -6.41 21.58
CA PRO A 169 -20.25 -7.33 22.72
C PRO A 169 -20.45 -8.79 22.29
N LYS A 170 -20.83 -9.03 21.03
CA LYS A 170 -20.91 -10.36 20.43
C LYS A 170 -19.55 -10.88 19.93
N ASN A 171 -18.46 -10.13 20.10
CA ASN A 171 -17.11 -10.57 19.68
C ASN A 171 -16.73 -11.91 20.34
N ASP A 172 -17.12 -12.13 21.60
CA ASP A 172 -16.94 -13.42 22.30
C ASP A 172 -17.62 -14.62 21.60
N ILE A 173 -18.55 -14.36 20.69
CA ILE A 173 -19.30 -15.37 19.92
C ILE A 173 -18.71 -15.54 18.51
N LEU A 174 -17.86 -14.60 18.04
CA LEU A 174 -17.24 -14.70 16.73
C LEU A 174 -16.19 -15.80 16.71
N THR A 175 -16.06 -16.45 15.55
CA THR A 175 -14.98 -17.42 15.33
C THR A 175 -13.66 -16.68 15.18
N SER A 176 -12.55 -17.33 15.55
CA SER A 176 -11.21 -16.77 15.36
C SER A 176 -10.93 -16.42 13.89
N LEU A 177 -11.48 -17.19 12.95
CA LEU A 177 -11.35 -16.93 11.51
C LEU A 177 -12.10 -15.66 11.08
N LEU A 178 -13.35 -15.49 11.52
CA LEU A 178 -14.09 -14.28 11.17
C LEU A 178 -13.39 -13.03 11.73
N LEU A 179 -12.89 -13.12 12.96
CA LEU A 179 -12.16 -12.01 13.56
C LEU A 179 -10.79 -11.79 12.88
N SER A 180 -10.12 -12.83 12.38
CA SER A 180 -8.90 -12.65 11.60
C SER A 180 -9.18 -11.94 10.28
N ASP A 181 -10.27 -12.28 9.58
CA ASP A 181 -10.66 -11.62 8.33
C ASP A 181 -10.99 -10.14 8.55
N VAL A 182 -11.64 -9.82 9.68
CA VAL A 182 -11.94 -8.43 10.08
C VAL A 182 -10.65 -7.64 10.30
N TYR A 183 -9.67 -8.21 10.99
CA TYR A 183 -8.38 -7.55 11.21
C TYR A 183 -7.50 -7.49 9.96
N ASP A 184 -7.52 -8.51 9.10
CA ASP A 184 -6.82 -8.51 7.81
C ASP A 184 -7.35 -7.36 6.94
N LEU A 185 -8.68 -7.26 6.81
CA LEU A 185 -9.30 -6.20 6.03
C LEU A 185 -9.06 -4.81 6.63
N ALA A 186 -9.04 -4.68 7.96
CA ALA A 186 -8.67 -3.42 8.60
C ALA A 186 -7.22 -3.04 8.29
N GLY A 187 -6.30 -4.02 8.29
CA GLY A 187 -4.92 -3.87 7.85
C GLY A 187 -4.83 -3.34 6.42
N ASN A 188 -5.57 -3.96 5.49
CA ASN A 188 -5.58 -3.54 4.08
C ASN A 188 -6.09 -2.10 3.93
N ASN A 189 -7.21 -1.74 4.57
CA ASN A 189 -7.71 -0.37 4.52
C ASN A 189 -6.70 0.65 5.09
N HIS A 190 -6.02 0.31 6.19
CA HIS A 190 -4.99 1.18 6.75
C HIS A 190 -3.75 1.28 5.86
N LEU A 191 -3.38 0.21 5.17
CA LEU A 191 -2.28 0.20 4.21
C LEU A 191 -2.56 1.14 3.04
N GLU A 192 -3.76 1.06 2.45
CA GLU A 192 -4.21 1.94 1.36
C GLU A 192 -4.30 3.42 1.77
N LEU A 193 -4.55 3.68 3.06
CA LEU A 193 -4.53 5.02 3.65
C LEU A 193 -3.13 5.46 4.10
N GLU A 194 -2.07 4.69 3.80
CA GLU A 194 -0.69 4.89 4.24
C GLU A 194 -0.54 5.02 5.77
N ASN A 195 -1.50 4.49 6.54
CA ASN A 195 -1.51 4.51 7.99
C ASN A 195 -0.86 3.25 8.55
N PHE A 196 0.46 3.12 8.34
CA PHE A 196 1.21 1.93 8.70
C PHE A 196 1.21 1.63 10.21
N ASP A 197 1.12 2.68 11.04
CA ASP A 197 1.02 2.58 12.50
C ASP A 197 -0.19 1.75 12.97
N GLU A 198 -1.28 1.75 12.19
CA GLU A 198 -2.48 0.93 12.45
C GLU A 198 -2.56 -0.32 11.57
N ALA A 199 -1.98 -0.30 10.36
CA ALA A 199 -1.95 -1.46 9.47
C ALA A 199 -1.17 -2.64 10.10
N ILE A 200 0.05 -2.37 10.59
CA ILE A 200 0.92 -3.37 11.22
C ILE A 200 0.23 -4.09 12.39
N PRO A 201 -0.27 -3.40 13.44
CA PRO A 201 -0.92 -4.09 14.56
C PRO A 201 -2.22 -4.78 14.17
N SER A 202 -2.88 -4.38 13.09
CA SER A 202 -4.05 -5.06 12.54
C SER A 202 -3.64 -6.41 11.93
N TYR A 203 -2.62 -6.43 11.06
CA TYR A 203 -2.07 -7.68 10.54
C TYR A 203 -1.51 -8.59 11.63
N GLU A 204 -0.81 -8.05 12.64
CA GLU A 204 -0.33 -8.85 13.77
C GLU A 204 -1.46 -9.47 14.60
N LYS A 205 -2.63 -8.81 14.70
CA LYS A 205 -3.82 -9.40 15.34
C LYS A 205 -4.42 -10.51 14.49
N ALA A 206 -4.58 -10.28 13.18
CA ALA A 206 -5.07 -11.29 12.24
C ALA A 206 -4.19 -12.54 12.27
N LEU A 207 -2.87 -12.37 12.18
CA LEU A 207 -1.89 -13.45 12.23
C LEU A 207 -1.93 -14.26 13.52
N ARG A 208 -2.06 -13.61 14.68
CA ARG A 208 -2.18 -14.33 15.95
C ARG A 208 -3.40 -15.23 15.99
N LEU A 209 -4.53 -14.77 15.46
CA LEU A 209 -5.76 -15.54 15.38
C LEU A 209 -5.62 -16.73 14.42
N LEU A 210 -4.97 -16.53 13.28
CA LEU A 210 -4.67 -17.60 12.31
C LEU A 210 -3.70 -18.64 12.88
N GLU A 211 -2.62 -18.22 13.56
CA GLU A 211 -1.67 -19.11 14.20
C GLU A 211 -2.31 -19.94 15.32
N GLU A 212 -3.25 -19.35 16.08
CA GLU A 212 -4.02 -20.09 17.08
C GLU A 212 -4.98 -21.09 16.42
N HIS A 213 -5.66 -20.67 15.36
CA HIS A 213 -6.61 -21.52 14.63
C HIS A 213 -5.91 -22.72 13.97
N TYR A 214 -4.81 -22.48 13.26
CA TYR A 214 -4.01 -23.48 12.57
C TYR A 214 -2.79 -23.93 13.38
N LYS A 215 -2.91 -24.00 14.71
CA LYS A 215 -1.80 -24.39 15.62
C LYS A 215 -1.12 -25.73 15.26
N ASP A 216 -1.85 -26.63 14.60
CA ASP A 216 -1.36 -27.95 14.17
C ASP A 216 -0.73 -27.92 12.77
N ASP A 217 -0.90 -26.83 12.01
CA ASP A 217 -0.31 -26.59 10.70
C ASP A 217 0.15 -25.13 10.53
N ASN A 218 1.33 -24.83 11.10
CA ASN A 218 1.94 -23.50 10.99
C ASN A 218 2.41 -23.14 9.57
N THR A 219 2.27 -24.04 8.59
CA THR A 219 2.57 -23.81 7.17
C THR A 219 1.31 -23.54 6.35
N HIS A 220 0.15 -23.35 7.01
CA HIS A 220 -1.09 -23.03 6.33
C HIS A 220 -0.97 -21.76 5.48
N GLU A 221 -1.67 -21.75 4.35
CA GLU A 221 -1.61 -20.66 3.36
C GLU A 221 -2.01 -19.31 3.94
N ASP A 222 -3.12 -19.27 4.65
CA ASP A 222 -3.60 -18.04 5.31
C ASP A 222 -2.54 -17.41 6.25
N ILE A 223 -1.74 -18.24 6.96
CA ILE A 223 -0.66 -17.73 7.81
C ILE A 223 0.43 -17.07 6.97
N THR A 224 0.83 -17.70 5.87
CA THR A 224 1.87 -17.12 5.00
C THR A 224 1.37 -15.88 4.28
N GLU A 225 0.11 -15.85 3.86
CA GLU A 225 -0.49 -14.68 3.21
C GLU A 225 -0.54 -13.49 4.17
N GLY A 226 -1.02 -13.70 5.40
CA GLY A 226 -1.00 -12.65 6.42
C GLY A 226 0.42 -12.17 6.76
N LEU A 227 1.42 -13.06 6.70
CA LEU A 227 2.82 -12.69 6.91
C LEU A 227 3.38 -11.86 5.75
N LEU A 228 2.99 -12.15 4.51
CA LEU A 228 3.37 -11.36 3.34
C LEU A 228 2.83 -9.93 3.45
N LYS A 229 1.52 -9.77 3.77
CA LYS A 229 0.90 -8.46 4.00
C LYS A 229 1.57 -7.69 5.15
N LEU A 230 1.91 -8.38 6.24
CA LEU A 230 2.68 -7.76 7.33
C LEU A 230 4.07 -7.31 6.88
N CYS A 231 4.77 -8.13 6.07
CA CYS A 231 6.08 -7.79 5.53
C CYS A 231 5.99 -6.55 4.62
N GLU A 232 4.97 -6.46 3.78
CA GLU A 232 4.70 -5.30 2.94
C GLU A 232 4.47 -4.03 3.78
N ALA A 233 3.58 -4.08 4.78
CA ALA A 233 3.34 -2.95 5.67
C ALA A 233 4.62 -2.49 6.40
N LEU A 234 5.46 -3.43 6.84
CA LEU A 234 6.74 -3.12 7.50
C LEU A 234 7.77 -2.53 6.54
N LYS A 235 7.79 -2.99 5.27
CA LYS A 235 8.64 -2.44 4.20
C LYS A 235 8.31 -0.97 3.97
N TRP A 236 7.02 -0.65 3.80
CA TRP A 236 6.56 0.73 3.61
C TRP A 236 6.75 1.61 4.86
N ALA A 237 6.58 1.05 6.05
CA ALA A 237 6.87 1.74 7.31
C ALA A 237 8.37 2.00 7.56
N GLN A 238 9.25 1.42 6.73
CA GLN A 238 10.71 1.45 6.90
C GLN A 238 11.18 0.87 8.25
N ASP A 239 10.42 -0.07 8.82
CA ASP A 239 10.81 -0.80 10.03
C ASP A 239 11.70 -1.99 9.64
N THR A 240 12.95 -1.68 9.27
CA THR A 240 13.90 -2.67 8.74
C THR A 240 14.16 -3.83 9.72
N ASP A 241 14.19 -3.56 11.02
CA ASP A 241 14.47 -4.56 12.04
C ASP A 241 13.35 -5.61 12.11
N ASN A 242 12.09 -5.17 12.16
CA ASN A 242 10.95 -6.08 12.19
C ASN A 242 10.70 -6.70 10.81
N TYR A 243 10.87 -5.94 9.73
CA TYR A 243 10.76 -6.45 8.36
C TYR A 243 11.71 -7.63 8.13
N GLU A 244 13.01 -7.49 8.42
CA GLU A 244 13.99 -8.57 8.27
C GLU A 244 13.62 -9.81 9.10
N LYS A 245 13.12 -9.61 10.33
CA LYS A 245 12.69 -10.68 11.22
C LYS A 245 11.50 -11.45 10.65
N TYR A 246 10.46 -10.77 10.20
CA TYR A 246 9.27 -11.41 9.65
C TYR A 246 9.54 -12.01 8.27
N LEU A 247 10.35 -11.35 7.43
CA LEU A 247 10.79 -11.86 6.13
C LEU A 247 11.47 -13.23 6.24
N LYS A 248 12.43 -13.38 7.16
CA LYS A 248 13.08 -14.67 7.45
C LYS A 248 12.10 -15.74 7.92
N LYS A 249 11.10 -15.35 8.71
CA LYS A 249 10.05 -16.27 9.18
C LYS A 249 9.20 -16.74 8.01
N THR A 250 8.78 -15.83 7.13
CA THR A 250 7.96 -16.11 5.95
C THR A 250 8.68 -17.05 4.98
N ILE A 251 9.93 -16.73 4.61
CA ILE A 251 10.78 -17.58 3.75
C ILE A 251 10.83 -19.02 4.28
N LYS A 252 11.13 -19.17 5.57
CA LYS A 252 11.22 -20.51 6.20
C LYS A 252 9.91 -21.29 6.13
N LEU A 253 8.77 -20.62 6.30
CA LEU A 253 7.46 -21.27 6.25
C LEU A 253 7.10 -21.68 4.82
N ILE A 254 7.35 -20.82 3.83
CA ILE A 254 7.11 -21.14 2.41
C ILE A 254 8.03 -22.28 1.97
N GLU A 255 9.34 -22.24 2.29
CA GLU A 255 10.28 -23.34 2.04
C GLU A 255 9.75 -24.66 2.60
N THR A 256 9.33 -24.64 3.87
CA THR A 256 8.78 -25.84 4.54
C THR A 256 7.50 -26.33 3.87
N ARG A 257 6.65 -25.42 3.38
CA ARG A 257 5.40 -25.76 2.68
C ARG A 257 5.68 -26.43 1.33
N VAL A 258 6.61 -25.85 0.55
CA VAL A 258 7.05 -26.38 -0.75
C VAL A 258 7.69 -27.76 -0.59
N ASP A 259 8.62 -27.91 0.35
CA ASP A 259 9.32 -29.18 0.61
C ASP A 259 8.35 -30.31 1.00
N LYS A 260 7.32 -29.97 1.78
CA LYS A 260 6.28 -30.92 2.20
C LYS A 260 5.21 -31.16 1.14
N ARG A 261 5.28 -30.50 -0.03
CA ARG A 261 4.26 -30.52 -1.10
C ARG A 261 2.86 -30.19 -0.58
N LYS A 262 2.79 -29.24 0.35
CA LYS A 262 1.53 -28.72 0.90
C LYS A 262 1.01 -27.49 0.15
N SER A 263 1.83 -26.92 -0.71
CA SER A 263 1.42 -25.77 -1.52
C SER A 263 0.37 -26.19 -2.56
N LYS A 264 -0.62 -25.31 -2.76
CA LYS A 264 -1.58 -25.44 -3.87
C LYS A 264 -0.92 -25.09 -5.21
N ASP A 265 -0.02 -24.12 -5.19
CA ASP A 265 0.73 -23.64 -6.35
C ASP A 265 2.21 -23.51 -5.98
N ILE A 266 2.97 -24.55 -6.35
CA ILE A 266 4.40 -24.64 -6.02
C ILE A 266 5.22 -23.63 -6.81
N GLU A 267 4.81 -23.29 -8.04
CA GLU A 267 5.59 -22.36 -8.86
C GLU A 267 5.42 -20.93 -8.35
N LYS A 268 4.19 -20.51 -8.05
CA LYS A 268 3.94 -19.21 -7.39
C LYS A 268 4.70 -19.08 -6.07
N ASP A 269 4.72 -20.14 -5.26
CA ASP A 269 5.47 -20.14 -3.99
C ASP A 269 6.99 -19.98 -4.19
N LYS A 270 7.55 -20.55 -5.25
CA LYS A 270 8.99 -20.41 -5.57
C LYS A 270 9.31 -19.00 -6.04
N GLU A 271 8.45 -18.42 -6.85
CA GLU A 271 8.57 -17.03 -7.30
C GLU A 271 8.53 -16.08 -6.11
N THR A 272 7.49 -16.19 -5.26
CA THR A 272 7.40 -15.39 -4.02
C THR A 272 8.64 -15.59 -3.15
N LEU A 273 9.12 -16.83 -3.02
CA LEU A 273 10.32 -17.13 -2.22
C LEU A 273 11.59 -16.50 -2.80
N GLN A 274 11.70 -16.38 -4.12
CA GLN A 274 12.80 -15.71 -4.78
C GLN A 274 12.76 -14.21 -4.47
N GLU A 275 11.62 -13.55 -4.64
CA GLU A 275 11.43 -12.12 -4.31
C GLU A 275 11.79 -11.82 -2.85
N LEU A 276 11.31 -12.64 -1.90
CA LEU A 276 11.60 -12.43 -0.48
C LEU A 276 13.09 -12.63 -0.15
N LYS A 277 13.80 -13.48 -0.91
CA LYS A 277 15.25 -13.67 -0.73
C LYS A 277 16.03 -12.49 -1.26
N ASP A 278 15.61 -11.95 -2.40
CA ASP A 278 16.21 -10.74 -2.98
C ASP A 278 16.02 -9.54 -2.04
N ASP A 279 14.80 -9.33 -1.53
CA ASP A 279 14.50 -8.34 -0.49
C ASP A 279 15.40 -8.52 0.75
N LEU A 280 15.64 -9.77 1.18
CA LEU A 280 16.48 -10.05 2.34
C LEU A 280 17.96 -9.76 2.08
N ASP A 281 18.43 -9.98 0.87
CA ASP A 281 19.81 -9.67 0.47
C ASP A 281 20.00 -8.16 0.33
N ASP A 282 19.03 -7.43 -0.21
CA ASP A 282 19.02 -5.95 -0.24
C ASP A 282 19.13 -5.34 1.16
N ILE A 283 18.39 -5.88 2.14
CA ILE A 283 18.51 -5.45 3.55
C ILE A 283 19.93 -5.68 4.06
N LYS A 284 20.51 -6.86 3.84
CA LYS A 284 21.88 -7.16 4.31
C LYS A 284 22.89 -6.25 3.64
N GLU A 285 22.77 -6.05 2.33
CA GLU A 285 23.62 -5.13 1.60
C GLU A 285 23.49 -3.73 2.17
N SER A 286 22.29 -3.20 2.39
CA SER A 286 22.10 -1.87 2.98
C SER A 286 22.80 -1.70 4.35
N GLN A 287 22.90 -2.77 5.14
CA GLN A 287 23.55 -2.79 6.45
C GLN A 287 25.09 -3.03 6.39
N MET A 288 25.66 -3.44 5.26
CA MET A 288 27.10 -3.67 5.13
C MET A 288 27.92 -2.37 5.17
N ASP A 289 29.04 -2.41 5.90
CA ASP A 289 30.03 -1.32 5.92
C ASP A 289 30.55 -1.06 4.50
N ILE A 290 30.66 0.22 4.11
CA ILE A 290 31.18 0.63 2.81
C ILE A 290 32.57 0.05 2.51
N ARG A 291 33.38 -0.21 3.55
CA ARG A 291 34.69 -0.86 3.42
C ARG A 291 34.61 -2.35 3.11
N GLN A 292 33.51 -2.99 3.49
CA GLN A 292 33.23 -4.38 3.12
C GLN A 292 32.63 -4.45 1.72
N LYS A 293 31.77 -3.50 1.34
CA LYS A 293 31.22 -3.38 -0.01
C LYS A 293 32.29 -3.07 -1.05
N HIS A 294 33.21 -2.19 -0.71
CA HIS A 294 34.29 -1.73 -1.56
C HIS A 294 35.63 -1.97 -0.87
N PRO A 295 36.27 -3.14 -1.06
CA PRO A 295 37.60 -3.41 -0.54
C PRO A 295 38.63 -2.36 -0.99
N GLU A 296 38.41 -1.76 -2.15
CA GLU A 296 39.17 -0.66 -2.74
C GLU A 296 38.92 0.70 -2.06
N PHE A 297 37.90 0.84 -1.20
CA PHE A 297 37.54 2.10 -0.55
C PHE A 297 38.72 2.73 0.17
N ASP A 298 39.50 1.93 0.92
CA ASP A 298 40.68 2.44 1.62
C ASP A 298 41.78 2.93 0.66
N SER A 299 41.86 2.37 -0.55
CA SER A 299 42.82 2.80 -1.58
C SER A 299 42.36 4.10 -2.26
N ILE A 300 41.06 4.23 -2.55
CA ILE A 300 40.44 5.43 -3.12
C ILE A 300 40.52 6.59 -2.11
N LEU A 301 40.20 6.33 -0.84
CA LEU A 301 40.29 7.31 0.24
C LEU A 301 41.72 7.81 0.44
N LYS A 302 42.72 6.92 0.41
CA LYS A 302 44.15 7.30 0.45
C LYS A 302 44.56 8.15 -0.75
N ARG A 303 44.08 7.81 -1.95
CA ARG A 303 44.38 8.58 -3.16
C ARG A 303 43.75 9.97 -3.10
N ALA A 304 42.50 10.07 -2.67
CA ALA A 304 41.79 11.34 -2.53
C ALA A 304 42.42 12.25 -1.46
N LEU A 305 42.73 11.71 -0.28
CA LEU A 305 43.43 12.45 0.79
C LEU A 305 44.87 12.83 0.39
N GLY A 306 45.58 11.96 -0.32
CA GLY A 306 46.92 12.22 -0.84
C GLY A 306 46.95 13.26 -1.96
N GLN A 307 45.85 13.46 -2.69
CA GLN A 307 45.69 14.54 -3.67
C GLN A 307 45.30 15.88 -3.03
N LEU A 308 44.64 15.85 -1.86
CA LEU A 308 44.25 17.04 -1.09
C LEU A 308 45.41 17.61 -0.26
N LEU A 309 46.34 16.76 0.17
CA LEU A 309 47.59 17.17 0.81
C LEU A 309 48.63 17.44 -0.28
N SER A 310 48.80 18.72 -0.63
CA SER A 310 49.85 19.15 -1.57
C SER A 310 51.24 18.71 -1.05
N PRO A 311 52.18 18.33 -1.94
CA PRO A 311 53.51 17.84 -1.55
C PRO A 311 54.35 18.81 -0.69
N ASP A 312 53.98 20.09 -0.64
CA ASP A 312 54.77 21.13 0.03
C ASP A 312 54.58 21.22 1.56
N GLU A 313 53.64 20.48 2.17
CA GLU A 313 53.51 20.40 3.63
C GLU A 313 53.93 19.06 4.24
N ILE A 314 54.28 18.05 3.43
CA ILE A 314 54.82 16.78 3.94
C ILE A 314 56.34 16.91 4.06
N SER A 315 56.77 17.80 4.94
CA SER A 315 58.09 17.68 5.56
C SER A 315 58.08 16.43 6.44
N ALA A 316 59.12 15.63 6.29
CA ALA A 316 59.25 14.28 6.80
C ALA A 316 59.23 14.21 8.34
N GLU A 317 58.05 14.14 8.98
CA GLU A 317 57.96 13.72 10.39
C GLU A 317 56.57 13.24 10.89
N ALA A 318 55.59 12.98 10.02
CA ALA A 318 54.23 12.57 10.45
C ALA A 318 53.91 11.08 10.26
N GLY A 319 54.90 10.20 10.46
CA GLY A 319 54.76 8.74 10.38
C GLY A 319 54.24 8.06 11.66
N SER A 320 53.71 8.80 12.63
CA SER A 320 53.31 8.25 13.93
C SER A 320 52.29 9.17 14.59
N ALA A 321 51.18 8.61 15.05
CA ALA A 321 50.08 9.26 15.79
C ALA A 321 48.93 9.83 14.93
N ILE A 322 48.23 8.96 14.19
CA ILE A 322 46.77 9.13 14.06
C ILE A 322 46.15 8.53 15.32
N ASN A 323 45.59 9.44 16.09
CA ASN A 323 45.12 9.35 17.46
C ASN A 323 44.01 8.29 17.62
N ASP A 324 44.20 7.36 18.55
CA ASP A 324 43.14 6.47 19.05
C ASP A 324 42.13 7.29 19.88
N LEU A 325 40.98 7.58 19.28
CA LEU A 325 39.87 8.33 19.92
C LEU A 325 39.14 7.52 21.01
N SER A 326 39.54 6.26 21.28
CA SER A 326 39.00 5.46 22.38
C SER A 326 39.18 6.11 23.76
N SER A 327 40.09 7.09 23.87
CA SER A 327 40.31 7.88 25.08
C SER A 327 39.35 9.07 25.26
N MET A 328 38.59 9.47 24.23
CA MET A 328 37.63 10.58 24.30
C MET A 328 36.22 10.17 24.76
N ILE A 329 35.91 8.87 24.78
CA ILE A 329 34.63 8.37 25.29
C ILE A 329 34.74 8.16 26.81
N LYS A 330 34.38 9.18 27.60
CA LYS A 330 34.20 9.05 29.04
C LYS A 330 33.02 8.10 29.33
N LYS A 331 33.30 6.81 29.49
CA LYS A 331 32.33 5.84 30.02
C LYS A 331 31.91 6.29 31.43
N LYS A 332 30.65 6.74 31.56
CA LYS A 332 30.00 6.96 32.87
C LYS A 332 30.00 5.64 33.62
N LYS A 333 30.65 5.61 34.79
CA LYS A 333 30.62 4.44 35.70
C LYS A 333 29.16 4.19 36.15
N PRO A 334 28.70 2.93 36.18
CA PRO A 334 27.40 2.61 36.74
C PRO A 334 27.43 2.87 38.26
N LYS A 335 26.45 3.64 38.75
CA LYS A 335 26.23 3.81 40.19
C LYS A 335 25.61 2.51 40.71
N HIS A 336 26.38 1.74 41.46
CA HIS A 336 25.82 0.76 42.37
C HIS A 336 25.05 1.51 43.47
N LYS A 337 23.75 1.26 43.56
CA LYS A 337 23.03 1.22 44.82
C LYS A 337 21.86 0.25 44.72
#